data_AF-A0A660U977-F1
#
_entry.id   AF-A0A660U977-F1
#
_cell.length_a   1.000
_cell.length_b   1.000
_cell.length_c   1.000
_cell.angle_alpha   90.00
_cell.angle_beta   90.00
_cell.angle_gamma   90.00
#
_symmetry.space_group_name_H-M   'P 1'
#
loop_
_entity.id
_entity.type
_entity.pdbx_description
1 polymer ?
#
loop_
_entity_poly.entity_id
_entity_poly.type
_entity_poly.pdbx_seq_one_letter_code
_entity_poly.pdbx_strand_id
1 'polypeptide(L)'
;VESGVESEFRKLEELWGKYDFYFVHIKYTDSSGEDGDFDRKVSVIEEVDRNLDLILKLKPDVFVITADHSTPANYKAHSWHPVPVILKSKWSRSANIKKFGETELLHGTLGIMKSVDLMTLIMAHSGRLAKFGA
;
A
#
# COMPACT_ATOMS: atom_id res chain seq x y z
N VAL A 1 -18.24 5.97 -15.22
CA VAL A 1 -17.63 4.94 -14.36
C VAL A 1 -17.71 5.51 -12.97
N GLU A 2 -18.52 4.93 -12.07
CA GLU A 2 -18.54 5.37 -10.68
C GLU A 2 -17.12 5.30 -10.13
N SER A 3 -16.59 6.43 -9.66
CA SER A 3 -15.27 6.49 -9.04
C SER A 3 -15.40 6.12 -7.57
N GLY A 4 -14.69 5.10 -7.12
CA GLY A 4 -14.72 4.61 -5.74
C GLY A 4 -13.72 3.48 -5.54
N VAL A 5 -13.43 3.13 -4.29
CA VAL A 5 -12.38 2.13 -3.98
C VAL A 5 -12.72 0.78 -4.59
N GLU A 6 -13.98 0.36 -4.47
CA GLU A 6 -14.46 -0.90 -5.04
C GLU A 6 -14.29 -0.93 -6.57
N SER A 7 -14.57 0.19 -7.26
CA SER A 7 -14.48 0.27 -8.72
C SER A 7 -13.04 0.04 -9.23
N GLU A 8 -12.04 0.60 -8.53
CA GLU A 8 -10.63 0.42 -8.85
C GLU A 8 -10.21 -1.05 -8.66
N PHE A 9 -10.68 -1.67 -7.58
CA PHE A 9 -10.34 -3.07 -7.27
C PHE A 9 -11.00 -4.06 -8.23
N ARG A 10 -12.27 -3.81 -8.60
CA ARG A 10 -12.95 -4.59 -9.66
C ARG A 10 -12.27 -4.44 -11.01
N LYS A 11 -11.75 -3.26 -11.32
CA LYS A 11 -10.99 -3.07 -12.55
C LYS A 11 -9.68 -3.85 -12.55
N LEU A 12 -8.99 -3.92 -11.41
CA LEU A 12 -7.82 -4.79 -11.25
C LEU A 12 -8.20 -6.26 -11.48
N GLU A 13 -9.29 -6.75 -10.88
CA GLU A 13 -9.78 -8.13 -11.04
C GLU A 13 -10.05 -8.46 -12.52
N GLU A 14 -10.72 -7.57 -13.27
CA GLU A 14 -10.99 -7.72 -14.71
C GLU A 14 -9.70 -7.82 -15.56
N LEU A 15 -8.65 -7.13 -15.13
CA LEU A 15 -7.36 -7.10 -15.81
C LEU A 15 -6.39 -8.17 -15.30
N TRP A 16 -6.77 -8.97 -14.31
CA TRP A 16 -5.89 -9.95 -13.69
C TRP A 16 -5.38 -10.98 -14.70
N GLY A 17 -4.08 -11.30 -14.63
CA GLY A 17 -3.39 -12.20 -15.56
C GLY A 17 -2.99 -11.59 -16.91
N LYS A 18 -3.37 -10.33 -17.21
CA LYS A 18 -2.94 -9.62 -18.43
C LYS A 18 -1.58 -8.92 -18.29
N TYR A 19 -1.13 -8.67 -17.06
CA TYR A 19 0.10 -7.93 -16.76
C TYR A 19 0.87 -8.58 -15.62
N ASP A 20 2.17 -8.26 -15.54
CA ASP A 20 3.05 -8.72 -14.47
C ASP A 20 3.02 -7.81 -13.22
N PHE A 21 2.55 -6.57 -13.37
CA PHE A 21 2.55 -5.55 -12.33
C PHE A 21 1.27 -4.73 -12.41
N TYR A 22 0.66 -4.51 -11.24
CA TYR A 22 -0.58 -3.76 -11.08
C TYR A 22 -0.35 -2.66 -10.04
N PHE A 23 -0.67 -1.42 -10.41
CA PHE A 23 -0.64 -0.27 -9.52
C PHE A 23 -2.06 0.25 -9.34
N VAL A 24 -2.52 0.31 -8.10
CA VAL A 24 -3.84 0.82 -7.73
C VAL A 24 -3.65 2.02 -6.82
N HIS A 25 -4.30 3.12 -7.17
CA HIS A 25 -4.17 4.39 -6.46
C HIS A 25 -5.52 4.87 -5.94
N ILE A 26 -5.59 5.13 -4.62
CA ILE A 26 -6.80 5.59 -3.94
C ILE A 26 -6.58 7.04 -3.49
N LYS A 27 -7.20 7.99 -4.18
CA LYS A 27 -6.96 9.44 -3.97
C LYS A 27 -7.69 10.04 -2.77
N TYR A 28 -8.88 9.53 -2.42
CA TYR A 28 -9.80 10.22 -1.48
C TYR A 28 -9.29 10.29 -0.03
N THR A 29 -8.30 9.47 0.34
CA THR A 29 -7.61 9.53 1.65
C THR A 29 -6.77 10.80 1.81
N ASP A 30 -6.26 11.36 0.72
CA ASP A 30 -5.45 12.57 0.74
C ASP A 30 -6.32 13.82 0.84
N SER A 31 -7.36 13.94 0.00
CA SER A 31 -8.26 15.10 0.01
C SER A 31 -8.96 15.28 1.36
N SER A 32 -9.35 14.18 2.01
CA SER A 32 -9.91 14.23 3.37
C SER A 32 -8.90 14.68 4.43
N GLY A 33 -7.61 14.35 4.23
CA GLY A 33 -6.51 14.89 5.04
C GLY A 33 -6.35 16.40 4.87
N GLU A 34 -6.36 16.92 3.63
CA GLU A 34 -6.26 18.35 3.34
C GLU A 34 -7.45 19.16 3.86
N ASP A 35 -8.67 18.61 3.78
CA ASP A 35 -9.88 19.21 4.35
C ASP A 35 -9.82 19.28 5.90
N GLY A 36 -8.99 18.42 6.50
CA GLY A 36 -8.94 18.17 7.94
C GLY A 36 -10.12 17.35 8.46
N ASP A 37 -10.76 16.59 7.56
CA ASP A 37 -11.88 15.70 7.84
C ASP A 37 -11.34 14.31 8.23
N PHE A 38 -11.07 14.16 9.54
CA PHE A 38 -10.54 12.92 10.09
C PHE A 38 -11.48 11.73 9.87
N ASP A 39 -12.78 11.91 10.12
CA ASP A 39 -13.76 10.82 10.05
C ASP A 39 -13.94 10.33 8.61
N ARG A 40 -13.96 11.24 7.64
CA ARG A 40 -13.97 10.87 6.22
C ARG A 40 -12.70 10.14 5.84
N LYS A 41 -11.53 10.58 6.32
CA LYS A 41 -10.26 9.89 6.03
C LYS A 41 -10.27 8.45 6.55
N VAL A 42 -10.77 8.25 7.77
CA VAL A 42 -10.96 6.92 8.36
C VAL A 42 -11.92 6.09 7.50
N SER A 43 -13.08 6.65 7.14
CA SER A 43 -14.10 5.94 6.34
C SER A 43 -13.56 5.43 4.99
N VAL A 44 -12.73 6.22 4.30
CA VAL A 44 -12.09 5.79 3.04
C VAL A 44 -11.07 4.67 3.29
N ILE A 45 -10.28 4.73 4.35
CA ILE A 45 -9.34 3.65 4.72
C ILE A 45 -10.10 2.35 5.04
N GLU A 46 -11.22 2.44 5.74
CA GLU A 46 -12.08 1.29 6.01
C GLU A 46 -12.75 0.74 4.74
N GLU A 47 -13.07 1.59 3.75
CA GLU A 47 -13.55 1.15 2.44
C GLU A 47 -12.48 0.37 1.69
N VAL A 48 -11.21 0.79 1.76
CA VAL A 48 -10.07 0.02 1.26
C VAL A 48 -10.02 -1.34 1.94
N ASP A 49 -10.02 -1.38 3.27
CA ASP A 49 -9.93 -2.63 4.04
C ASP A 49 -11.05 -3.62 3.68
N ARG A 50 -12.31 -3.16 3.62
CA ARG A 50 -13.46 -4.00 3.24
C ARG A 50 -13.32 -4.61 1.84
N ASN A 51 -12.65 -3.92 0.92
CA ASN A 51 -12.49 -4.38 -0.46
C ASN A 51 -11.20 -5.18 -0.69
N LEU A 52 -10.24 -5.20 0.25
CA LEU A 52 -8.94 -5.87 0.07
C LEU A 52 -9.07 -7.34 -0.34
N ASP A 53 -10.12 -8.01 0.08
CA ASP A 53 -10.45 -9.38 -0.28
C ASP A 53 -10.53 -9.62 -1.79
N LEU A 54 -10.99 -8.61 -2.57
CA LEU A 54 -11.02 -8.66 -4.04
C LEU A 54 -9.62 -8.82 -4.64
N ILE A 55 -8.60 -8.25 -4.01
CA ILE A 55 -7.21 -8.38 -4.45
C ILE A 55 -6.56 -9.63 -3.86
N LEU A 56 -6.79 -9.92 -2.57
CA LEU A 56 -6.14 -11.03 -1.88
C LEU A 56 -6.55 -12.40 -2.44
N LYS A 57 -7.80 -12.55 -2.91
CA LYS A 57 -8.31 -13.78 -3.55
C LYS A 57 -7.64 -14.08 -4.88
N LEU A 58 -7.07 -13.07 -5.55
CA LEU A 58 -6.29 -13.23 -6.78
C LEU A 58 -4.90 -13.83 -6.54
N LYS A 59 -4.48 -13.95 -5.27
CA LYS A 59 -3.22 -14.56 -4.84
C LYS A 59 -1.98 -13.98 -5.54
N PRO A 60 -1.73 -12.65 -5.43
CA PRO A 60 -0.50 -12.05 -5.93
C PRO A 60 0.75 -12.71 -5.29
N ASP A 61 1.80 -12.91 -6.10
CA ASP A 61 3.10 -13.39 -5.61
C ASP A 61 3.76 -12.39 -4.64
N VAL A 62 3.58 -11.10 -4.92
CA VAL A 62 4.01 -9.97 -4.11
C VAL A 62 2.86 -8.99 -3.96
N PHE A 63 2.51 -8.67 -2.72
CA PHE A 63 1.47 -7.70 -2.37
C PHE A 63 2.08 -6.58 -1.54
N VAL A 64 1.83 -5.33 -1.93
CA VAL A 64 2.32 -4.14 -1.23
C VAL A 64 1.18 -3.17 -0.99
N ILE A 65 1.12 -2.61 0.21
CA ILE A 65 0.31 -1.44 0.54
C ILE A 65 1.24 -0.38 1.13
N THR A 66 1.10 0.85 0.65
CA THR A 66 1.74 2.02 1.24
C THR A 66 0.99 3.30 0.81
N ALA A 67 1.52 4.46 1.18
CA ALA A 67 1.14 5.76 0.65
C ALA A 67 2.33 6.40 -0.06
N ASP A 68 2.07 7.37 -0.93
CA ASP A 68 3.09 8.21 -1.55
C ASP A 68 3.59 9.30 -0.58
N HIS A 69 2.72 9.81 0.29
CA HIS A 69 3.07 10.74 1.36
C HIS A 69 2.08 10.73 2.54
N SER A 70 2.46 11.41 3.64
CA SER A 70 1.58 11.63 4.80
C SER A 70 0.85 12.96 4.69
N THR A 71 -0.49 12.92 4.80
CA THR A 71 -1.37 14.11 4.89
C THR A 71 -2.17 14.07 6.20
N PRO A 72 -1.61 14.49 7.36
CA PRO A 72 -2.30 14.42 8.64
C PRO A 72 -3.51 15.37 8.69
N ALA A 73 -4.68 14.89 9.09
CA ALA A 73 -5.91 15.70 9.10
C ALA A 73 -5.83 16.91 10.06
N ASN A 74 -5.07 16.79 11.16
CA ASN A 74 -4.81 17.91 12.06
C ASN A 74 -3.85 18.96 11.46
N TYR A 75 -3.04 18.58 10.47
CA TYR A 75 -2.08 19.46 9.80
C TYR A 75 -2.61 20.05 8.49
N LYS A 76 -3.54 19.37 7.81
CA LYS A 76 -4.22 19.84 6.58
C LYS A 76 -3.32 20.12 5.38
N ALA A 77 -2.16 19.47 5.36
CA ALA A 77 -1.21 19.56 4.26
C ALA A 77 -0.33 18.31 4.22
N HIS A 78 0.41 18.15 3.14
CA HIS A 78 1.43 17.13 3.05
C HIS A 78 2.51 17.38 4.11
N SER A 79 3.05 16.29 4.66
CA SER A 79 4.10 16.31 5.67
C SER A 79 5.21 15.33 5.32
N TRP A 80 6.36 15.51 5.98
CA TRP A 80 7.57 14.70 5.79
C TRP A 80 7.59 13.41 6.63
N HIS A 81 6.52 13.12 7.37
CA HIS A 81 6.45 11.92 8.20
C HIS A 81 6.56 10.66 7.33
N PRO A 82 7.22 9.59 7.82
CA PRO A 82 7.29 8.34 7.10
C PRO A 82 5.90 7.72 6.96
N VAL A 83 5.69 7.02 5.85
CA VAL A 83 4.43 6.33 5.54
C VAL A 83 4.51 4.85 5.91
N PRO A 84 3.41 4.23 6.35
CA PRO A 84 3.36 2.80 6.61
C PRO A 84 3.58 2.01 5.30
N VAL A 85 4.37 0.93 5.38
CA VAL A 85 4.61 0.00 4.26
C VAL A 85 4.42 -1.42 4.77
N ILE A 86 3.64 -2.22 4.05
CA ILE A 86 3.70 -3.69 4.15
C ILE A 86 4.11 -4.29 2.83
N LEU A 87 4.94 -5.33 2.88
CA LEU A 87 5.30 -6.16 1.75
C LEU A 87 5.12 -7.62 2.14
N LYS A 88 4.17 -8.28 1.49
CA LYS A 88 3.89 -9.70 1.66
C LYS A 88 4.28 -10.47 0.41
N SER A 89 5.06 -11.52 0.60
CA SER A 89 5.41 -12.52 -0.42
C SER A 89 5.78 -13.83 0.27
N LYS A 90 6.01 -14.91 -0.49
CA LYS A 90 6.57 -16.16 0.07
C LYS A 90 7.99 -16.01 0.66
N TRP A 91 8.69 -14.92 0.36
CA TRP A 91 10.05 -14.65 0.86
C TRP A 91 10.08 -13.66 2.03
N SER A 92 8.91 -13.12 2.43
CA SER A 92 8.84 -12.18 3.54
C SER A 92 9.22 -12.87 4.85
N ARG A 93 10.08 -12.23 5.64
CA ARG A 93 10.40 -12.70 7.00
C ARG A 93 9.24 -12.41 7.92
N SER A 94 8.94 -13.36 8.80
CA SER A 94 7.93 -13.15 9.84
C SER A 94 8.34 -12.01 10.76
N ALA A 95 7.36 -11.17 11.10
CA ALA A 95 7.47 -10.13 12.11
C ALA A 95 6.28 -10.30 13.07
N ASN A 96 6.46 -10.03 14.36
CA ASN A 96 5.37 -10.06 15.34
C ASN A 96 4.53 -8.77 15.25
N ILE A 97 3.95 -8.53 14.08
CA ILE A 97 3.13 -7.36 13.74
C ILE A 97 1.68 -7.80 13.65
N LYS A 98 0.79 -7.13 14.37
CA LYS A 98 -0.63 -7.51 14.44
C LYS A 98 -1.56 -6.54 13.73
N LYS A 99 -1.10 -5.33 13.41
CA LYS A 99 -1.93 -4.26 12.87
C LYS A 99 -1.17 -3.48 11.79
N PHE A 100 -1.91 -2.97 10.82
CA PHE A 100 -1.40 -1.98 9.88
C PHE A 100 -1.62 -0.58 10.47
N GLY A 101 -0.54 0.12 10.78
CA GLY A 101 -0.58 1.46 11.37
C GLY A 101 0.82 1.99 11.66
N GLU A 102 0.94 3.31 11.77
CA GLU A 102 2.22 4.02 11.85
C GLU A 102 3.08 3.53 13.03
N THR A 103 2.48 3.38 14.21
CA THR A 103 3.21 2.96 15.43
C THR A 103 3.61 1.49 15.40
N GLU A 104 2.71 0.59 14.98
CA GLU A 104 2.98 -0.85 14.97
C GLU A 104 4.11 -1.19 13.98
N LEU A 105 4.09 -0.57 12.80
CA LEU A 105 5.03 -0.89 11.72
C LEU A 105 6.46 -0.39 11.98
N LEU A 106 6.68 0.48 12.98
CA LEU A 106 8.03 0.80 13.45
C LEU A 106 8.77 -0.42 14.00
N HIS A 107 8.04 -1.44 14.44
CA HIS A 107 8.60 -2.71 14.93
C HIS A 107 8.73 -3.77 13.81
N GLY A 108 8.44 -3.40 12.56
CA GLY A 108 8.53 -4.27 11.39
C GLY A 108 9.97 -4.54 10.97
N THR A 109 10.14 -5.59 10.15
CA THR A 109 11.46 -6.01 9.66
C THR A 109 12.03 -5.12 8.54
N LEU A 110 11.20 -4.27 7.93
CA LEU A 110 11.63 -3.35 6.86
C LEU A 110 12.40 -2.13 7.40
N GLY A 111 12.17 -1.73 8.65
CA GLY A 111 12.70 -0.48 9.20
C GLY A 111 12.20 0.76 8.44
N ILE A 112 12.93 1.87 8.59
CA ILE A 112 12.68 3.11 7.84
C ILE A 112 13.62 3.13 6.64
N MET A 113 13.05 3.20 5.44
CA MET A 113 13.78 3.22 4.17
C MET A 113 13.31 4.37 3.27
N LYS A 114 14.11 4.71 2.25
CA LYS A 114 13.68 5.69 1.25
C LYS A 114 12.67 5.05 0.30
N SER A 115 11.62 5.77 -0.07
CA SER A 115 10.58 5.26 -0.97
C SER A 115 11.12 4.83 -2.35
N VAL A 116 12.21 5.44 -2.81
CA VAL A 116 12.88 5.05 -4.08
C VAL A 116 13.44 3.63 -4.06
N ASP A 117 13.73 3.08 -2.88
CA ASP A 117 14.27 1.73 -2.72
C ASP A 117 13.15 0.66 -2.70
N LEU A 118 11.88 1.07 -2.53
CA LEU A 118 10.76 0.15 -2.39
C LEU A 118 10.56 -0.70 -3.66
N MET A 119 10.68 -0.11 -4.84
CA MET A 119 10.52 -0.85 -6.10
C MET A 119 11.60 -1.91 -6.27
N THR A 120 12.85 -1.61 -5.93
CA THR A 120 13.95 -2.59 -5.96
C THR A 120 13.65 -3.76 -5.02
N LEU A 121 13.12 -3.48 -3.83
CA LEU A 121 12.73 -4.52 -2.88
C LEU A 121 11.55 -5.36 -3.41
N ILE A 122 10.54 -4.75 -4.04
CA ILE A 122 9.44 -5.45 -4.70
C ILE A 122 9.97 -6.39 -5.79
N MET A 123 10.91 -5.92 -6.62
CA MET A 123 11.54 -6.72 -7.67
C MET A 123 12.35 -7.89 -7.12
N ALA A 124 13.01 -7.72 -5.96
CA ALA A 124 13.69 -8.81 -5.28
C ALA A 124 12.69 -9.87 -4.80
N HIS A 125 11.59 -9.44 -4.17
CA HIS A 125 10.53 -10.34 -3.70
C HIS A 125 9.75 -11.02 -4.83
N SER A 126 9.72 -10.44 -6.03
CA SER A 126 9.11 -11.10 -7.20
C SER A 126 10.06 -12.03 -7.95
N GLY A 127 11.34 -12.11 -7.53
CA GLY A 127 12.36 -12.88 -8.24
C GLY A 127 12.76 -12.27 -9.59
N ARG A 128 12.47 -10.98 -9.82
CA ARG A 128 12.74 -10.25 -11.07
C ARG A 128 13.89 -9.25 -10.96
N LEU A 129 14.55 -9.17 -9.81
CA LEU A 129 15.76 -8.36 -9.64
C LEU A 129 16.97 -9.13 -10.19
N ALA A 130 17.58 -8.58 -11.24
CA ALA A 130 18.81 -9.15 -11.78
C ALA A 130 19.98 -8.94 -10.81
N LYS A 131 20.82 -9.96 -10.66
CA LYS A 131 22.08 -9.86 -9.93
C LYS A 131 23.02 -8.90 -10.68
N PHE A 132 23.67 -8.00 -9.95
CA PHE A 132 24.71 -7.13 -10.49
C PHE A 132 26.09 -7.70 -10.16
N GLY A 133 26.80 -8.19 -11.17
CA GLY A 133 28.08 -8.87 -11.02
C GLY A 133 27.97 -10.30 -10.44
N ALA A 134 29.05 -11.07 -10.63
CA ALA A 134 29.22 -12.49 -10.25
C ALA A 134 28.24 -13.50 -10.85
#